data_AF-A0A091L6U3-F1
#
_entry.id   AF-A0A091L6U3-F1
#
_cell.length_a   1.000
_cell.length_b   1.000
_cell.length_c   1.000
_cell.angle_alpha   90.00
_cell.angle_beta   90.00
_cell.angle_gamma   90.00
#
_symmetry.space_group_name_H-M   'P 1'
#
loop_
_entity.id
_entity.type
_entity.pdbx_description
1 polymer ?
#
loop_
_entity_poly.entity_id
_entity_poly.type
_entity_poly.pdbx_seq_one_letter_code
_entity_poly.pdbx_strand_id
1 'polypeptide(L)'
;MESPRCEQRITKVSLAEILRCFEHPISEEQAWAVCFQCCRKMEQLAQGLRPPLHSVFIKGPGSIFIHADGTASFKVYHKSGKSIDVGSIQQSEDKLLEYLGVVIYEALDWGIDSQVERELSDPLEKLLCLMLKLDDEAMKPAVTLQDVIKACEEHLATTSEATSHCEMTCRSLFTEYMELQKLVTIIQTSKEVHLGSPLSCYSPVDLALTGFSEASLWPNVIRELQNGVRLRKATERPQRHAPLKECIHSPYELLLDDIQHKRYTLRKVSD
;
A
#
# COMPACT_ATOMS: atom_id res chain seq x y z
N MET A 1 -11.12 40.28 -4.82
CA MET A 1 -10.71 39.09 -5.58
C MET A 1 -9.88 38.25 -4.64
N GLU A 2 -10.50 37.22 -4.07
CA GLU A 2 -9.79 36.25 -3.23
C GLU A 2 -8.91 35.38 -4.13
N SER A 3 -7.62 35.26 -3.79
CA SER A 3 -6.68 34.42 -4.53
C SER A 3 -7.15 32.96 -4.49
N PRO A 4 -7.04 32.21 -5.61
CA PRO A 4 -7.36 30.79 -5.61
C PRO A 4 -6.39 30.11 -4.63
N ARG A 5 -6.95 29.38 -3.66
CA ARG A 5 -6.17 28.53 -2.75
C ARG A 5 -5.36 27.58 -3.65
N CYS A 6 -4.05 27.76 -3.66
CA CYS A 6 -3.14 26.81 -4.27
C CYS A 6 -3.40 25.46 -3.58
N GLU A 7 -4.01 24.51 -4.29
CA GLU A 7 -4.09 23.13 -3.84
C GLU A 7 -2.64 22.67 -3.61
N GLN A 8 -2.23 22.59 -2.34
CA GLN A 8 -0.91 22.08 -2.00
C GLN A 8 -0.85 20.63 -2.45
N ARG A 9 -0.18 20.40 -3.58
CA ARG A 9 0.05 19.05 -4.09
C ARG A 9 0.89 18.31 -3.06
N ILE A 10 0.30 17.32 -2.40
CA ILE A 10 1.01 16.46 -1.45
C ILE A 10 2.14 15.78 -2.22
N THR A 11 3.38 16.04 -1.81
CA THR A 11 4.59 15.49 -2.48
C THR A 11 5.20 14.32 -1.73
N LYS A 12 4.81 14.12 -0.47
CA LYS A 12 5.24 13.01 0.38
C LYS A 12 4.20 12.70 1.44
N VAL A 13 4.20 11.45 1.90
CA VAL A 13 3.34 10.93 2.97
C VAL A 13 4.19 10.11 3.93
N SER A 14 3.90 10.12 5.23
CA SER A 14 4.61 9.26 6.18
C SER A 14 4.14 7.81 6.08
N LEU A 15 5.03 6.86 6.38
CA LEU A 15 4.68 5.44 6.39
C LEU A 15 3.56 5.15 7.41
N ALA A 16 3.55 5.86 8.55
CA ALA A 16 2.44 5.78 9.51
C ALA A 16 1.09 6.25 8.96
N GLU A 17 1.05 7.24 8.05
CA GLU A 17 -0.20 7.66 7.40
C GLU A 17 -0.68 6.61 6.41
N ILE A 18 0.24 5.99 5.65
CA ILE A 18 -0.08 4.89 4.75
C ILE A 18 -0.67 3.72 5.54
N LEU A 19 0.01 3.23 6.57
CA LEU A 19 -0.44 2.10 7.40
C LEU A 19 -1.81 2.35 8.05
N ARG A 20 -2.06 3.58 8.53
CA ARG A 20 -3.38 3.96 9.08
C ARG A 20 -4.47 4.08 8.03
N CYS A 21 -4.12 4.51 6.82
CA CYS A 21 -5.07 4.64 5.72
C CYS A 21 -5.46 3.27 5.15
N PHE A 22 -4.51 2.35 5.07
CA PHE A 22 -4.68 1.01 4.51
C PHE A 22 -5.26 0.02 5.51
N GLU A 23 -5.04 0.24 6.81
CA GLU A 23 -5.45 -0.66 7.88
C GLU A 23 -4.90 -2.10 7.73
N HIS A 24 -3.79 -2.25 7.03
CA HIS A 24 -3.08 -3.51 6.84
C HIS A 24 -1.56 -3.26 6.77
N PRO A 25 -0.73 -4.27 7.05
CA PRO A 25 0.72 -4.11 6.96
C PRO A 25 1.17 -3.94 5.52
N ILE A 26 2.41 -3.49 5.35
CA ILE A 26 3.03 -3.44 4.02
C ILE A 26 3.35 -4.86 3.51
N SER A 27 3.43 -5.02 2.20
CA SER A 27 3.95 -6.26 1.60
C SER A 27 5.46 -6.39 1.81
N GLU A 28 6.00 -7.60 1.66
CA GLU A 28 7.46 -7.81 1.71
C GLU A 28 8.18 -6.98 0.64
N GLU A 29 7.61 -6.91 -0.57
CA GLU A 29 8.20 -6.14 -1.66
C GLU A 29 8.24 -4.64 -1.37
N GLN A 30 7.20 -4.12 -0.70
CA GLN A 30 7.19 -2.75 -0.21
C GLN A 30 8.24 -2.55 0.90
N ALA A 31 8.41 -3.52 1.79
CA ALA A 31 9.44 -3.47 2.84
C ALA A 31 10.85 -3.42 2.25
N TRP A 32 11.16 -4.27 1.27
CA TRP A 32 12.42 -4.25 0.52
C TRP A 32 12.67 -2.89 -0.13
N ALA A 33 11.66 -2.36 -0.84
CA ALA A 33 11.77 -1.08 -1.54
C ALA A 33 12.01 0.10 -0.58
N VAL A 34 11.27 0.17 0.52
CA VAL A 34 11.43 1.22 1.53
C VAL A 34 12.80 1.13 2.20
N CYS A 35 13.25 -0.09 2.53
CA CYS A 35 14.57 -0.34 3.11
C CYS A 35 15.69 0.13 2.16
N PHE A 36 15.67 -0.34 0.91
CA PHE A 36 16.64 0.05 -0.12
C PHE A 36 16.71 1.57 -0.31
N GLN A 37 15.57 2.22 -0.50
CA GLN A 37 15.53 3.67 -0.73
C GLN A 37 16.02 4.46 0.49
N CYS A 38 15.70 4.02 1.71
CA CYS A 38 16.22 4.65 2.93
C CYS A 38 17.74 4.46 3.05
N CYS A 39 18.27 3.27 2.79
CA CYS A 39 19.71 3.02 2.84
C CYS A 39 20.48 3.82 1.79
N ARG A 40 19.98 3.89 0.55
CA ARG A 40 20.55 4.75 -0.51
C ARG A 40 20.53 6.21 -0.12
N LYS A 41 19.47 6.66 0.56
CA LYS A 41 19.41 8.04 1.07
C LYS A 41 20.44 8.29 2.18
N MET A 42 20.64 7.34 3.09
CA MET A 42 21.68 7.44 4.12
C MET A 42 23.08 7.44 3.51
N GLU A 43 23.35 6.58 2.54
CA GLU A 43 24.62 6.53 1.79
C GLU A 43 24.94 7.88 1.14
N GLN A 44 23.95 8.51 0.51
CA GLN A 44 24.07 9.85 -0.07
C GLN A 44 24.46 10.91 0.97
N LEU A 45 23.86 10.87 2.17
CA LEU A 45 24.21 11.80 3.26
C LEU A 45 25.60 11.51 3.83
N ALA A 46 26.04 10.24 3.85
CA ALA A 46 27.37 9.84 4.27
C ALA A 46 28.46 10.40 3.34
N GLN A 47 28.17 10.44 2.03
CA GLN A 47 29.07 10.93 0.98
C GLN A 47 29.12 12.47 0.87
N GLY A 48 28.47 13.21 1.77
CA GLY A 48 28.62 14.66 1.92
C GLY A 48 27.44 15.52 1.42
N LEU A 49 26.30 14.91 1.06
CA LEU A 49 25.07 15.69 0.84
C LEU A 49 24.53 16.24 2.16
N ARG A 50 24.14 17.52 2.18
CA ARG A 50 23.48 18.12 3.34
C ARG A 50 22.04 17.61 3.41
N PRO A 51 21.51 17.30 4.59
CA PRO A 51 22.11 17.43 5.93
C PRO A 51 22.96 16.20 6.37
N PRO A 52 23.92 16.37 7.30
CA PRO A 52 24.83 15.27 7.70
C PRO A 52 24.11 14.13 8.43
N LEU A 53 24.63 12.90 8.38
CA LEU A 53 24.01 11.70 8.99
C LEU A 53 23.60 11.84 10.46
N HIS A 54 24.33 12.61 11.28
CA HIS A 54 24.00 12.84 12.69
C HIS A 54 22.71 13.67 12.91
N SER A 55 22.10 14.17 11.84
CA SER A 55 20.81 14.86 11.87
C SER A 55 19.63 13.93 11.57
N VAL A 56 19.89 12.69 11.17
CA VAL A 56 18.87 11.70 10.86
C VAL A 56 18.15 11.22 12.12
N PHE A 57 16.83 11.11 12.03
CA PHE A 57 15.99 10.60 13.09
C PHE A 57 14.99 9.58 12.57
N ILE A 58 15.23 8.32 12.94
CA ILE A 58 14.34 7.20 12.66
C ILE A 58 13.76 6.74 13.99
N LYS A 59 12.46 6.95 14.16
CA LYS A 59 11.68 6.52 15.32
C LYS A 59 10.24 6.25 14.88
N GLY A 60 9.91 4.97 14.74
CA GLY A 60 8.61 4.49 14.29
C GLY A 60 8.27 4.86 12.82
N PRO A 61 7.15 4.34 12.29
CA PRO A 61 6.76 4.54 10.89
C PRO A 61 6.45 6.01 10.56
N GLY A 62 6.14 6.83 11.57
CA GLY A 62 5.89 8.27 11.41
C GLY A 62 7.16 9.09 11.16
N SER A 63 8.34 8.46 11.14
CA SER A 63 9.61 9.10 10.82
C SER A 63 10.08 8.84 9.39
N ILE A 64 9.50 7.86 8.68
CA ILE A 64 9.80 7.54 7.28
C ILE A 64 8.74 8.17 6.39
N PHE A 65 9.17 8.69 5.23
CA PHE A 65 8.33 9.32 4.22
C PHE A 65 8.53 8.67 2.87
N ILE A 66 7.42 8.39 2.19
CA ILE A 66 7.36 7.95 0.79
C ILE A 66 7.00 9.17 -0.06
N HIS A 67 7.76 9.42 -1.12
CA HIS A 67 7.60 10.58 -1.99
C HIS A 67 6.89 10.20 -3.29
N ALA A 68 6.26 11.20 -3.91
CA ALA A 68 5.55 11.04 -5.19
C ALA A 68 6.46 10.62 -6.35
N ASP A 69 7.77 10.90 -6.25
CA ASP A 69 8.76 10.47 -7.24
C ASP A 69 9.20 9.01 -7.08
N GLY A 70 8.79 8.35 -5.98
CA GLY A 70 9.20 6.97 -5.65
C GLY A 70 10.42 6.88 -4.76
N THR A 71 10.99 8.00 -4.31
CA THR A 71 12.05 7.98 -3.30
C THR A 71 11.48 7.82 -1.88
N ALA A 72 12.33 7.39 -0.95
CA ALA A 72 12.03 7.38 0.47
C ALA A 72 13.01 8.28 1.24
N SER A 73 12.53 8.89 2.32
CA SER A 73 13.37 9.69 3.23
C SER A 73 12.93 9.52 4.66
N PHE A 74 13.67 10.11 5.59
CA PHE A 74 13.36 10.12 7.01
C PHE A 74 13.33 11.53 7.60
N LYS A 75 12.84 11.68 8.82
CA LYS A 75 12.91 12.95 9.56
C LYS A 75 14.37 13.34 9.77
N VAL A 76 14.63 14.63 9.63
CA VAL A 76 15.95 15.23 9.84
C VAL A 76 15.82 16.43 10.78
N TYR A 77 16.62 16.47 11.84
CA TYR A 77 16.74 17.63 12.72
C TYR A 77 17.74 18.65 12.18
N HIS A 78 17.26 19.83 11.84
CA HIS A 78 18.14 20.99 11.66
C HIS A 78 18.35 21.63 13.03
N LYS A 79 19.59 21.59 13.56
CA LYS A 79 19.96 22.38 14.74
C LYS A 79 19.86 23.87 14.38
N SER A 80 18.74 24.52 14.68
CA SER A 80 18.68 25.97 14.77
C SER A 80 19.32 26.37 16.10
N GLY A 81 20.27 27.31 16.06
CA GLY A 81 21.09 27.65 17.22
C GLY A 81 20.28 28.20 18.40
N LYS A 82 19.94 27.34 19.35
CA LYS A 82 19.84 27.62 20.79
C LYS A 82 19.64 26.31 21.54
N SER A 83 20.49 26.10 22.53
CA SER A 83 20.60 24.91 23.39
C SER A 83 19.28 24.44 23.97
N ILE A 84 18.91 23.19 23.69
CA ILE A 84 18.28 22.29 24.65
C ILE A 84 19.09 20.98 24.62
N ASP A 85 19.41 20.53 25.82
CA ASP A 85 20.26 19.40 26.20
C ASP A 85 19.62 18.06 25.82
N VAL A 86 19.48 17.80 24.52
CA VAL A 86 19.26 16.46 23.97
C VAL A 86 20.56 16.11 23.28
N GLY A 87 21.31 15.22 23.91
CA GLY A 87 22.69 14.88 23.60
C GLY A 87 22.97 14.82 22.10
N SER A 88 24.15 15.30 21.70
CA SER A 88 24.67 15.19 20.35
C SER A 88 24.69 13.73 19.90
N ILE A 89 23.57 13.22 19.36
CA ILE A 89 23.50 11.85 18.86
C ILE A 89 24.28 11.84 17.55
N GLN A 90 25.58 11.58 17.63
CA GLN A 90 26.31 11.01 16.51
C GLN A 90 25.72 9.62 16.30
N GLN A 91 24.73 9.52 15.42
CA GLN A 91 24.16 8.23 15.03
C GLN A 91 25.22 7.52 14.17
N SER A 92 25.71 6.36 14.63
CA SER A 92 26.50 5.48 13.76
C SER A 92 25.59 4.88 12.68
N GLU A 93 26.20 4.52 11.56
CA GLU A 93 25.53 3.82 10.45
C GLU A 93 24.78 2.57 10.93
N ASP A 94 25.48 1.73 11.69
CA ASP A 94 24.96 0.53 12.32
C ASP A 94 23.73 0.80 13.22
N LYS A 95 23.71 1.90 13.97
CA LYS A 95 22.55 2.26 14.81
C LYS A 95 21.36 2.74 13.98
N LEU A 96 21.60 3.45 12.88
CA LEU A 96 20.55 3.87 11.96
C LEU A 96 19.91 2.67 11.25
N LEU A 97 20.72 1.68 10.87
CA LEU A 97 20.23 0.43 10.30
C LEU A 97 19.36 -0.33 11.30
N GLU A 98 19.77 -0.42 12.56
CA GLU A 98 18.97 -1.02 13.62
C GLU A 98 17.61 -0.32 13.77
N TYR A 99 17.58 1.02 13.82
CA TYR A 99 16.33 1.76 13.87
C TYR A 99 15.47 1.59 12.62
N LEU A 100 16.07 1.54 11.43
CA LEU A 100 15.35 1.27 10.21
C LEU A 100 14.74 -0.15 10.23
N GLY A 101 15.50 -1.15 10.68
CA GLY A 101 15.05 -2.53 10.80
C GLY A 101 13.83 -2.65 11.71
N VAL A 102 13.84 -1.95 12.85
CA VAL A 102 12.68 -1.88 13.76
C VAL A 102 11.47 -1.29 13.04
N VAL A 103 11.62 -0.16 12.33
CA VAL A 103 10.48 0.48 11.65
C VAL A 103 9.93 -0.38 10.51
N ILE A 104 10.79 -1.10 9.78
CA ILE A 104 10.36 -2.02 8.73
C ILE A 104 9.59 -3.19 9.32
N TYR A 105 10.08 -3.80 10.41
CA TYR A 105 9.37 -4.87 11.12
C TYR A 105 8.02 -4.38 11.67
N GLU A 106 7.99 -3.21 12.33
CA GLU A 106 6.74 -2.59 12.81
C GLU A 106 5.71 -2.35 11.68
N ALA A 107 6.17 -2.04 10.47
CA ALA A 107 5.28 -1.85 9.32
C ALA A 107 4.79 -3.19 8.72
N LEU A 108 5.61 -4.25 8.80
CA LEU A 108 5.25 -5.61 8.40
C LEU A 108 4.30 -6.28 9.41
N ASP A 109 4.43 -5.94 10.69
CA ASP A 109 3.63 -6.47 11.79
C ASP A 109 2.40 -5.60 12.14
N TRP A 110 2.14 -4.56 11.33
CA TRP A 110 1.06 -3.62 11.59
C TRP A 110 -0.32 -4.30 11.59
N GLY A 111 -1.05 -4.14 12.69
CA GLY A 111 -2.42 -4.65 12.83
C GLY A 111 -2.51 -6.15 13.13
N ILE A 112 -1.39 -6.82 13.39
CA ILE A 112 -1.33 -8.22 13.82
C ILE A 112 -1.49 -8.29 15.34
N ASP A 113 -2.18 -9.33 15.83
CA ASP A 113 -2.34 -9.55 17.27
C ASP A 113 -1.02 -10.05 17.88
N SER A 114 -0.70 -9.60 19.10
CA SER A 114 0.51 -9.99 19.84
C SER A 114 0.75 -11.50 20.00
N GLN A 115 -0.27 -12.33 19.81
CA GLN A 115 -0.17 -13.79 19.91
C GLN A 115 0.12 -14.48 18.56
N VAL A 116 0.13 -13.72 17.46
CA VAL A 116 0.36 -14.23 16.12
C VAL A 116 1.57 -13.50 15.55
N GLU A 117 2.55 -14.24 15.08
CA GLU A 117 3.70 -13.67 14.38
C GLU A 117 3.50 -13.78 12.87
N ARG A 118 3.94 -12.77 12.13
CA ARG A 118 3.93 -12.82 10.67
C ARG A 118 5.01 -13.78 10.17
N GLU A 119 4.60 -14.77 9.37
CA GLU A 119 5.54 -15.56 8.58
C GLU A 119 6.14 -14.69 7.48
N LEU A 120 7.47 -14.50 7.51
CA LEU A 120 8.23 -13.79 6.48
C LEU A 120 8.97 -14.79 5.60
N SER A 121 9.30 -14.40 4.37
CA SER A 121 10.22 -15.18 3.56
C SER A 121 11.62 -15.25 4.19
N ASP A 122 12.30 -16.40 4.07
CA ASP A 122 13.66 -16.59 4.59
C ASP A 122 14.64 -15.45 4.24
N PRO A 123 14.64 -14.88 3.01
CA PRO A 123 15.56 -13.79 2.68
C PRO A 123 15.27 -12.51 3.46
N LEU A 124 14.00 -12.16 3.66
CA LEU A 124 13.61 -10.94 4.37
C LEU A 124 13.84 -11.08 5.87
N GLU A 125 13.51 -12.25 6.43
CA GLU A 125 13.79 -12.56 7.83
C GLU A 125 15.30 -12.45 8.12
N LYS A 126 16.15 -13.02 7.25
CA LYS A 126 17.62 -12.90 7.37
C LYS A 126 18.10 -11.46 7.32
N LEU A 127 17.54 -10.63 6.43
CA LEU A 127 17.86 -9.21 6.37
C LEU A 127 17.48 -8.50 7.68
N LEU A 128 16.29 -8.74 8.20
CA LEU A 128 15.83 -8.10 9.44
C LEU A 128 16.64 -8.56 10.64
N CYS A 129 16.95 -9.86 10.76
CA CYS A 129 17.85 -10.38 11.79
C CYS A 129 19.24 -9.73 11.74
N LEU A 130 19.78 -9.52 10.53
CA LEU A 130 21.04 -8.80 10.32
C LEU A 130 20.94 -7.34 10.81
N MET A 131 19.91 -6.60 10.40
CA MET A 131 19.72 -5.19 10.78
C MET A 131 19.45 -5.03 12.29
N LEU A 132 18.72 -5.96 12.90
CA LEU A 132 18.32 -5.95 14.29
C LEU A 132 19.34 -6.58 15.25
N LYS A 133 20.45 -7.15 14.72
CA LYS A 133 21.50 -7.84 15.48
C LYS A 133 20.94 -8.98 16.33
N LEU A 134 20.02 -9.73 15.75
CA LEU A 134 19.42 -10.91 16.38
C LEU A 134 20.27 -12.16 16.16
N ASP A 135 21.39 -12.07 15.43
CA ASP A 135 22.31 -13.19 15.28
C ASP A 135 23.29 -13.28 16.47
N ASP A 136 23.26 -14.42 17.17
CA ASP A 136 24.11 -14.73 18.35
C ASP A 136 25.62 -14.86 18.04
N GLU A 137 26.04 -14.57 16.81
CA GLU A 137 27.41 -14.73 16.35
C GLU A 137 28.27 -13.52 16.75
N ALA A 138 28.71 -13.51 18.02
CA ALA A 138 29.51 -12.48 18.68
C ALA A 138 30.86 -12.09 17.99
N MET A 139 31.16 -12.64 16.82
CA MET A 139 32.37 -12.43 16.03
C MET A 139 32.13 -11.80 14.65
N LYS A 140 30.89 -11.52 14.25
CA LYS A 140 30.64 -10.88 12.95
C LYS A 140 30.96 -9.38 12.96
N PRO A 141 31.49 -8.84 11.85
CA PRO A 141 31.71 -7.40 11.70
C PRO A 141 30.37 -6.65 11.76
N ALA A 142 30.42 -5.39 12.20
CA ALA A 142 29.24 -4.52 12.22
C ALA A 142 28.65 -4.37 10.81
N VAL A 143 27.32 -4.42 10.72
CA VAL A 143 26.57 -4.35 9.47
C VAL A 143 26.69 -2.95 8.89
N THR A 144 26.96 -2.86 7.59
CA THR A 144 27.06 -1.60 6.86
C THR A 144 25.86 -1.38 5.93
N LEU A 145 25.64 -0.13 5.52
CA LEU A 145 24.67 0.28 4.50
C LEU A 145 24.93 -0.47 3.20
N GLN A 146 26.19 -0.72 2.85
CA GLN A 146 26.54 -1.49 1.67
C GLN A 146 26.05 -2.93 1.76
N ASP A 147 26.17 -3.56 2.93
CA ASP A 147 25.69 -4.93 3.13
C ASP A 147 24.17 -5.01 2.95
N VAL A 148 23.44 -4.03 3.51
CA VAL A 148 21.97 -3.95 3.37
C VAL A 148 21.54 -3.61 1.95
N ILE A 149 22.19 -2.64 1.30
CA ILE A 149 21.91 -2.28 -0.11
C ILE A 149 22.14 -3.50 -1.01
N LYS A 150 23.26 -4.19 -0.83
CA LYS A 150 23.60 -5.38 -1.59
C LYS A 150 22.58 -6.50 -1.38
N ALA A 151 22.15 -6.75 -0.15
CA ALA A 151 21.11 -7.74 0.14
C ALA A 151 19.78 -7.40 -0.57
N CYS A 152 19.40 -6.11 -0.59
CA CYS A 152 18.23 -5.65 -1.34
C CYS A 152 18.39 -5.80 -2.87
N GLU A 153 19.60 -5.61 -3.41
CA GLU A 153 19.87 -5.82 -4.84
C GLU A 153 19.81 -7.30 -5.22
N GLU A 154 20.35 -8.19 -4.36
CA GLU A 154 20.35 -9.64 -4.55
C GLU A 154 18.96 -10.28 -4.42
N HIS A 155 18.02 -9.62 -3.74
CA HIS A 155 16.61 -10.02 -3.72
C HIS A 155 15.97 -9.99 -5.13
N LEU A 156 16.49 -9.14 -6.02
CA LEU A 156 15.96 -8.98 -7.37
C LEU A 156 16.72 -9.86 -8.36
N ALA A 157 15.98 -10.39 -9.36
CA ALA A 157 16.57 -11.22 -10.43
C ALA A 157 17.67 -10.48 -11.20
N THR A 158 17.56 -9.14 -11.31
CA THR A 158 18.51 -8.27 -11.99
C THR A 158 18.93 -7.13 -11.06
N THR A 159 20.13 -7.19 -10.50
CA THR A 159 20.66 -6.19 -9.55
C THR A 159 20.70 -4.77 -10.15
N SER A 160 20.95 -4.63 -11.45
CA SER A 160 21.01 -3.32 -12.12
C SER A 160 19.68 -2.58 -12.16
N GLU A 161 18.56 -3.29 -11.98
CA GLU A 161 17.22 -2.70 -11.98
C GLU A 161 16.73 -2.34 -10.57
N ALA A 162 17.51 -2.63 -9.53
CA ALA A 162 17.07 -2.49 -8.14
C ALA A 162 16.58 -1.09 -7.78
N THR A 163 17.29 -0.06 -8.23
CA THR A 163 16.89 1.33 -7.99
C THR A 163 15.55 1.64 -8.67
N SER A 164 15.39 1.25 -9.94
CA SER A 164 14.17 1.49 -10.73
C SER A 164 12.97 0.74 -10.15
N HIS A 165 13.17 -0.52 -9.75
CA HIS A 165 12.13 -1.37 -9.17
C HIS A 165 11.67 -0.86 -7.81
N CYS A 166 12.60 -0.51 -6.92
CA CYS A 166 12.27 0.05 -5.61
C CYS A 166 11.56 1.40 -5.74
N GLU A 167 12.00 2.25 -6.68
CA GLU A 167 11.33 3.51 -7.00
C GLU A 167 9.90 3.30 -7.49
N MET A 168 9.69 2.38 -8.43
CA MET A 168 8.37 2.06 -8.95
C MET A 168 7.45 1.54 -7.84
N THR A 169 7.96 0.67 -6.97
CA THR A 169 7.19 0.08 -5.85
C THR A 169 6.77 1.17 -4.85
N CYS A 170 7.69 2.06 -4.46
CA CYS A 170 7.38 3.18 -3.58
C CYS A 170 6.42 4.19 -4.24
N ARG A 171 6.56 4.45 -5.54
CA ARG A 171 5.66 5.32 -6.30
C ARG A 171 4.25 4.72 -6.42
N SER A 172 4.14 3.41 -6.60
CA SER A 172 2.84 2.71 -6.58
C SER A 172 2.18 2.88 -5.21
N LEU A 173 2.92 2.60 -4.13
CA LEU A 173 2.45 2.76 -2.76
C LEU A 173 1.95 4.18 -2.47
N PHE A 174 2.70 5.20 -2.91
CA PHE A 174 2.29 6.60 -2.80
C PHE A 174 0.99 6.88 -3.58
N THR A 175 0.90 6.37 -4.81
CA THR A 175 -0.25 6.59 -5.68
C THR A 175 -1.50 5.92 -5.13
N GLU A 176 -1.39 4.68 -4.67
CA GLU A 176 -2.48 3.93 -4.01
C GLU A 176 -3.01 4.68 -2.79
N TYR A 177 -2.11 5.20 -1.95
CA TYR A 177 -2.48 6.05 -0.81
C TYR A 177 -3.28 7.29 -1.26
N MET A 178 -2.79 8.00 -2.28
CA MET A 178 -3.43 9.21 -2.76
C MET A 178 -4.80 8.93 -3.39
N GLU A 179 -4.96 7.84 -4.13
CA GLU A 179 -6.25 7.43 -4.68
C GLU A 179 -7.24 7.07 -3.56
N LEU A 180 -6.80 6.33 -2.53
CA LEU A 180 -7.66 6.02 -1.39
C LEU A 180 -8.07 7.28 -0.61
N GLN A 181 -7.17 8.23 -0.40
CA GLN A 181 -7.49 9.52 0.24
C GLN A 181 -8.52 10.32 -0.55
N LYS A 182 -8.43 10.34 -1.89
CA LYS A 182 -9.45 10.96 -2.74
C LYS A 182 -10.80 10.28 -2.57
N LEU A 183 -10.83 8.95 -2.59
CA LEU A 183 -12.06 8.18 -2.39
C LEU A 183 -12.70 8.45 -1.03
N VAL A 184 -11.91 8.46 0.04
CA VAL A 184 -12.36 8.78 1.41
C VAL A 184 -12.96 10.20 1.44
N THR A 185 -12.29 11.17 0.81
CA THR A 185 -12.78 12.56 0.74
C THR A 185 -14.11 12.65 0.00
N ILE A 186 -14.26 11.95 -1.14
CA ILE A 186 -15.50 11.90 -1.92
C ILE A 186 -16.64 11.30 -1.09
N ILE A 187 -16.38 10.21 -0.36
CA ILE A 187 -17.39 9.55 0.49
C ILE A 187 -17.82 10.47 1.64
N GLN A 188 -16.87 11.11 2.32
CA GLN A 188 -17.15 12.01 3.43
C GLN A 188 -17.98 13.23 2.99
N THR A 189 -17.57 13.89 1.91
CA THR A 189 -18.29 15.05 1.37
C THR A 189 -19.68 14.68 0.85
N SER A 190 -19.83 13.52 0.20
CA SER A 190 -21.15 13.02 -0.24
C SER A 190 -22.09 12.70 0.93
N LYS A 191 -21.54 12.20 2.05
CA LYS A 191 -22.29 11.92 3.28
C LYS A 191 -22.73 13.20 3.99
N GLU A 192 -21.90 14.24 3.99
CA GLU A 192 -22.24 15.56 4.55
C GLU A 192 -23.37 16.25 3.77
N VAL A 193 -23.38 16.16 2.44
CA VAL A 193 -24.48 16.66 1.59
C VAL A 193 -25.81 15.93 1.91
N HIS A 194 -25.76 14.65 2.30
CA HIS A 194 -26.95 13.89 2.68
C HIS A 194 -27.44 14.13 4.12
N LEU A 195 -26.56 14.54 5.05
CA LEU A 195 -26.94 14.95 6.42
C LEU A 195 -27.33 16.43 6.53
N GLY A 196 -27.03 17.24 5.51
CA GLY A 196 -27.58 18.58 5.32
C GLY A 196 -28.96 18.54 4.67
N SER A 197 -30.01 18.52 5.49
CA SER A 197 -31.43 18.71 5.13
C SER A 197 -32.18 17.47 4.58
N PRO A 198 -33.10 16.86 5.38
CA PRO A 198 -34.14 16.03 4.80
C PRO A 198 -35.12 16.96 4.09
N LEU A 199 -35.15 16.89 2.76
CA LEU A 199 -36.02 17.63 1.82
C LEU A 199 -35.57 19.05 1.49
N SER A 200 -34.60 19.25 0.56
CA SER A 200 -34.63 20.40 -0.38
C SER A 200 -33.47 20.45 -1.39
N CYS A 201 -33.06 19.38 -2.06
CA CYS A 201 -32.10 19.50 -3.18
C CYS A 201 -32.36 18.50 -4.32
N TYR A 202 -33.50 18.63 -5.00
CA TYR A 202 -33.62 18.19 -6.39
C TYR A 202 -33.80 19.44 -7.26
N SER A 203 -32.70 20.15 -7.51
CA SER A 203 -32.60 21.03 -8.66
C SER A 203 -31.78 20.28 -9.72
N PRO A 204 -32.28 20.08 -10.95
CA PRO A 204 -31.63 19.28 -11.99
C PRO A 204 -30.27 19.80 -12.50
N VAL A 205 -29.69 20.83 -11.89
CA VAL A 205 -28.63 21.65 -12.50
C VAL A 205 -27.22 21.26 -12.03
N ASP A 206 -27.05 20.54 -10.91
CA ASP A 206 -25.70 20.25 -10.35
C ASP A 206 -25.08 18.91 -10.76
N LEU A 207 -25.78 18.08 -11.54
CA LEU A 207 -25.23 16.83 -12.08
C LEU A 207 -24.25 17.04 -13.24
N ALA A 208 -24.07 18.29 -13.71
CA ALA A 208 -23.22 18.62 -14.85
C ALA A 208 -21.73 18.80 -14.51
N LEU A 209 -21.34 18.82 -13.22
CA LEU A 209 -19.93 19.03 -12.81
C LEU A 209 -19.15 17.74 -12.54
N THR A 210 -19.82 16.60 -12.42
CA THR A 210 -19.12 15.31 -12.47
C THR A 210 -19.03 14.89 -13.92
N GLY A 211 -17.80 14.75 -14.45
CA GLY A 211 -17.47 14.36 -15.82
C GLY A 211 -17.92 12.95 -16.21
N PHE A 212 -19.19 12.64 -16.02
CA PHE A 212 -19.88 11.53 -16.64
C PHE A 212 -20.21 11.94 -18.06
N SER A 213 -19.49 11.35 -19.01
CA SER A 213 -19.77 11.47 -20.44
C SER A 213 -21.28 11.32 -20.72
N GLU A 214 -21.77 12.08 -21.70
CA GLU A 214 -23.15 12.10 -22.22
C GLU A 214 -23.65 10.71 -22.69
N ALA A 215 -22.78 9.70 -22.69
CA ALA A 215 -23.09 8.29 -22.94
C ALA A 215 -23.35 7.45 -21.66
N SER A 216 -23.31 8.05 -20.47
CA SER A 216 -23.50 7.30 -19.22
C SER A 216 -24.97 6.97 -18.98
N LEU A 217 -25.31 5.68 -18.99
CA LEU A 217 -26.66 5.18 -18.69
C LEU A 217 -27.01 5.24 -17.20
N TRP A 218 -26.07 5.68 -16.36
CA TRP A 218 -26.19 5.72 -14.89
C TRP A 218 -27.40 6.51 -14.36
N PRO A 219 -27.75 7.69 -14.89
CA PRO A 219 -28.97 8.38 -14.46
C PRO A 219 -30.24 7.56 -14.70
N ASN A 220 -30.28 6.76 -15.77
CA ASN A 220 -31.42 5.89 -16.07
C ASN A 220 -31.44 4.67 -15.14
N VAL A 221 -30.27 4.08 -14.86
CA VAL A 221 -30.14 2.94 -13.93
C VAL A 221 -30.54 3.33 -12.51
N ILE A 222 -30.08 4.49 -12.02
CA ILE A 222 -30.46 4.99 -10.68
C ILE A 222 -31.96 5.26 -10.61
N ARG A 223 -32.56 5.83 -11.66
CA ARG A 223 -34.01 6.06 -11.73
C ARG A 223 -34.80 4.75 -11.73
N GLU A 224 -34.33 3.72 -12.44
CA GLU A 224 -34.96 2.39 -12.41
C GLU A 224 -34.83 1.71 -11.04
N LEU A 225 -33.69 1.87 -10.36
CA LEU A 225 -33.47 1.36 -9.00
C LEU A 225 -34.36 2.07 -7.97
N GLN A 226 -34.51 3.40 -8.08
CA GLN A 226 -35.39 4.19 -7.22
C GLN A 226 -36.86 3.82 -7.38
N ASN A 227 -37.27 3.40 -8.58
CA ASN A 227 -38.60 2.89 -8.85
C ASN A 227 -38.82 1.45 -8.35
N GLY A 228 -37.79 0.83 -7.77
CA GLY A 228 -37.82 -0.52 -7.20
C GLY A 228 -37.68 -1.61 -8.28
N VAL A 229 -36.58 -2.35 -8.22
CA VAL A 229 -36.38 -3.52 -9.10
C VAL A 229 -37.01 -4.74 -8.44
N ARG A 230 -38.17 -5.18 -8.95
CA ARG A 230 -38.75 -6.47 -8.54
C ARG A 230 -37.92 -7.59 -9.15
N LEU A 231 -37.05 -8.21 -8.35
CA LEU A 231 -36.38 -9.46 -8.72
C LEU A 231 -37.45 -10.52 -9.05
N ARG A 232 -37.56 -10.92 -10.31
CA ARG A 232 -38.46 -12.01 -10.71
C ARG A 232 -37.87 -13.32 -10.23
N LYS A 233 -38.68 -14.15 -9.58
CA LYS A 233 -38.28 -15.52 -9.19
C LYS A 233 -37.87 -16.29 -10.46
N ALA A 234 -36.79 -17.07 -10.35
CA ALA A 234 -36.15 -17.77 -11.47
C ALA A 234 -37.08 -18.73 -12.27
N THR A 235 -38.28 -19.01 -11.75
CA THR A 235 -39.30 -19.86 -12.37
C THR A 235 -40.17 -19.17 -13.44
N GLU A 236 -40.09 -17.84 -13.61
CA GLU A 236 -40.95 -17.08 -14.57
C GLU A 236 -40.18 -16.53 -15.78
N ARG A 237 -39.43 -17.37 -16.51
CA ARG A 237 -38.96 -17.02 -17.86
C ARG A 237 -40.00 -17.48 -18.91
N PRO A 238 -40.56 -16.58 -19.75
CA PRO A 238 -41.32 -16.98 -20.92
C PRO A 238 -40.37 -17.65 -21.92
N GLN A 239 -40.72 -18.87 -22.35
CA GLN A 239 -40.01 -19.59 -23.41
C GLN A 239 -39.98 -18.74 -24.68
N ARG A 240 -38.83 -18.16 -25.00
CA ARG A 240 -38.53 -17.69 -26.36
C ARG A 240 -37.72 -18.79 -27.05
N HIS A 241 -38.39 -19.46 -27.98
CA HIS A 241 -37.79 -20.39 -28.93
C HIS A 241 -37.03 -19.59 -30.01
N ALA A 242 -35.70 -19.70 -30.03
CA ALA A 242 -34.81 -19.33 -31.15
C ALA A 242 -33.41 -19.96 -30.91
N PRO A 243 -32.58 -20.24 -31.94
CA PRO A 243 -31.89 -21.52 -32.12
C PRO A 243 -30.60 -21.71 -31.33
N LEU A 244 -30.25 -23.00 -31.17
CA LEU A 244 -29.05 -23.57 -30.54
C LEU A 244 -27.78 -22.75 -30.79
N LYS A 245 -27.35 -22.02 -29.76
CA LYS A 245 -25.93 -21.73 -29.51
C LYS A 245 -25.55 -22.59 -28.32
N GLU A 246 -24.47 -23.35 -28.48
CA GLU A 246 -23.83 -24.14 -27.43
C GLU A 246 -23.81 -23.33 -26.14
N CYS A 247 -24.57 -23.80 -25.16
CA CYS A 247 -24.63 -23.19 -23.85
C CYS A 247 -23.25 -23.42 -23.25
N ILE A 248 -22.44 -22.37 -23.18
CA ILE A 248 -21.17 -22.41 -22.44
C ILE A 248 -21.57 -22.55 -20.98
N HIS A 249 -21.63 -23.79 -20.51
CA HIS A 249 -21.89 -24.11 -19.12
C HIS A 249 -20.78 -23.50 -18.25
N SER A 250 -21.17 -22.98 -17.09
CA SER A 250 -20.21 -22.57 -16.07
C SER A 250 -19.36 -23.79 -15.66
N PRO A 251 -18.08 -23.64 -15.28
CA PRO A 251 -17.26 -24.73 -14.76
C PRO A 251 -17.95 -25.54 -13.66
N TYR A 252 -18.78 -24.89 -12.84
CA TYR A 252 -19.59 -25.54 -11.81
C TYR A 252 -20.69 -26.46 -12.39
N GLU A 253 -21.37 -26.02 -13.45
CA GLU A 253 -22.41 -26.81 -14.11
C GLU A 253 -21.81 -28.00 -14.86
N LEU A 254 -20.64 -27.82 -15.49
CA LEU A 254 -19.88 -28.92 -16.11
C LEU A 254 -19.46 -29.96 -15.07
N LEU A 255 -18.96 -29.52 -13.91
CA LEU A 255 -18.59 -30.41 -12.82
C LEU A 255 -19.81 -31.16 -12.25
N LEU A 256 -20.94 -30.49 -12.08
CA LEU A 256 -22.19 -31.13 -11.68
C LEU A 256 -22.65 -32.18 -12.71
N ASP A 257 -22.57 -31.86 -13.99
CA ASP A 257 -22.92 -32.76 -15.08
C ASP A 257 -21.99 -34.00 -15.09
N ASP A 258 -20.70 -33.81 -14.86
CA ASP A 258 -19.72 -34.90 -14.73
C ASP A 258 -19.96 -35.77 -13.50
N ILE A 259 -20.34 -35.18 -12.37
CA ILE A 259 -20.71 -35.92 -11.15
C ILE A 259 -22.00 -36.73 -11.38
N GLN A 260 -23.02 -36.11 -11.95
CA GLN A 260 -24.32 -36.75 -12.23
C GLN A 260 -24.19 -37.92 -13.20
N HIS A 261 -23.39 -37.75 -14.26
CA HIS A 261 -23.15 -38.78 -15.26
C HIS A 261 -21.98 -39.71 -14.93
N LYS A 262 -21.39 -39.58 -13.73
CA LYS A 262 -20.24 -40.37 -13.25
C LYS A 262 -19.05 -40.37 -14.21
N ARG A 263 -18.82 -39.26 -14.90
CA ARG A 263 -17.67 -39.06 -15.80
C ARG A 263 -16.41 -38.65 -15.01
N TYR A 264 -16.07 -39.43 -14.00
CA TYR A 264 -14.90 -39.18 -13.16
C TYR A 264 -14.17 -40.49 -12.82
N THR A 265 -12.86 -40.40 -12.63
CA THR A 265 -12.00 -41.53 -12.21
C THR A 265 -11.38 -41.20 -10.86
N LEU A 266 -11.86 -41.83 -9.79
CA LEU A 266 -11.29 -41.64 -8.44
C LEU A 266 -10.06 -42.52 -8.26
N ARG A 267 -8.98 -41.97 -7.71
CA ARG A 267 -7.84 -42.77 -7.25
C ARG A 267 -8.15 -43.30 -5.86
N LYS A 268 -7.89 -44.59 -5.65
CA LYS A 268 -8.04 -45.22 -4.34
C LYS A 268 -6.94 -44.68 -3.41
N VAL A 269 -7.33 -44.09 -2.30
CA VAL A 269 -6.42 -43.78 -1.19
C VAL A 269 -6.31 -45.07 -0.38
N SER A 270 -5.10 -45.60 -0.23
CA SER A 270 -4.84 -46.72 0.69
C SER A 270 -4.61 -46.13 2.09
N ASP A 271 -5.32 -46.65 3.07
CA ASP A 271 -5.10 -46.36 4.50
C ASP A 271 -3.75 -46.93 4.99
#